data_AF-A0A2H5YW52-F1
#
_entry.id   AF-A0A2H5YW52-F1
#
_cell.length_a   1.000
_cell.length_b   1.000
_cell.length_c   1.000
_cell.angle_alpha   90.00
_cell.angle_beta   90.00
_cell.angle_gamma   90.00
#
_symmetry.space_group_name_H-M   'P 1'
#
loop_
_entity.id
_entity.type
_entity.pdbx_description
1 polymer ?
#
loop_
_entity_poly.entity_id
_entity_poly.type
_entity_poly.pdbx_seq_one_letter_code
_entity_poly.pdbx_strand_id
1 'polypeptide(L)'
;MVRRGILPLLFVLSVVLVACRSNAPTATPNPTQPVATATAAASPTEAGTPTGVSTPTASVGRIVLKPPDLTVRSEAGEQTATLGPFFWVLDSGFAGETSAPGLVPPSDRPLPVRSGETLRFGLSEDRPPQTVKLAVYPQEGNFEKIAADPGAPEGFVVKTDPVTETEPTVEGSGFSWTVPELPAGPYFIRVEIEWPQHPKNPRPDKVPRAVYAFWVQVS
;
A
#
# COMPACT_ATOMS: atom_id res chain seq x y z
N MET A 1 56.87 29.96 -19.09
CA MET A 1 57.94 28.97 -19.32
C MET A 1 57.62 27.67 -18.59
N VAL A 2 57.34 26.60 -19.35
CA VAL A 2 57.88 25.22 -19.21
C VAL A 2 57.47 24.45 -17.92
N ARG A 3 56.84 23.25 -17.90
CA ARG A 3 56.85 22.04 -18.76
C ARG A 3 55.61 21.16 -18.38
N ARG A 4 54.83 20.68 -19.36
CA ARG A 4 54.74 19.29 -19.90
C ARG A 4 54.21 18.19 -18.96
N GLY A 5 53.14 17.53 -19.41
CA GLY A 5 52.77 16.16 -19.00
C GLY A 5 51.40 15.70 -19.50
N ILE A 6 51.31 15.30 -20.77
CA ILE A 6 50.20 14.51 -21.34
C ILE A 6 50.63 13.03 -21.28
N LEU A 7 49.78 12.12 -20.79
CA LEU A 7 49.68 10.76 -21.37
C LEU A 7 48.34 10.07 -21.00
N PRO A 8 47.61 9.50 -21.98
CA PRO A 8 46.39 8.71 -21.79
C PRO A 8 46.66 7.18 -21.79
N LEU A 9 45.76 6.39 -21.20
CA LEU A 9 45.67 4.92 -21.36
C LEU A 9 44.22 4.51 -20.98
N LEU A 10 43.27 4.15 -21.86
CA LEU A 10 43.08 3.05 -22.82
C LEU A 10 43.02 1.63 -22.22
N PHE A 11 41.86 0.97 -22.47
CA PHE A 11 41.47 -0.44 -22.31
C PHE A 11 41.26 -0.96 -20.88
N VAL A 12 40.20 -1.71 -20.54
CA VAL A 12 39.68 -2.92 -21.21
C VAL A 12 38.17 -3.09 -21.02
N LEU A 13 37.53 -3.45 -22.14
CA LEU A 13 36.18 -3.98 -22.32
C LEU A 13 36.06 -5.40 -21.73
N SER A 14 35.01 -5.71 -20.97
CA SER A 14 34.61 -7.11 -20.73
C SER A 14 33.08 -7.21 -20.66
N VAL A 15 32.52 -7.58 -21.80
CA VAL A 15 31.17 -8.11 -21.98
C VAL A 15 31.19 -9.56 -21.49
N VAL A 16 30.34 -9.90 -20.51
CA VAL A 16 29.97 -11.29 -20.25
C VAL A 16 28.47 -11.40 -20.43
N LEU A 17 28.09 -11.84 -21.63
CA LEU A 17 26.77 -12.37 -21.94
C LEU A 17 26.64 -13.74 -21.27
N VAL A 18 25.82 -13.85 -20.23
CA VAL A 18 25.28 -15.15 -19.80
C VAL A 18 23.84 -15.24 -20.25
N ALA A 19 23.65 -15.91 -21.38
CA ALA A 19 22.35 -16.43 -21.81
C ALA A 19 22.11 -17.76 -21.09
N CYS A 20 21.15 -17.80 -20.16
CA CYS A 20 20.52 -19.04 -19.74
C CYS A 20 19.12 -19.11 -20.34
N ARG A 21 19.04 -19.67 -21.55
CA ARG A 21 17.83 -20.27 -22.11
C ARG A 21 17.82 -21.77 -21.81
N SER A 22 16.61 -22.33 -21.78
CA SER A 22 16.24 -23.76 -21.77
C SER A 22 16.09 -24.36 -20.37
N ASN A 23 15.04 -25.09 -19.99
CA ASN A 23 13.90 -25.66 -20.71
C ASN A 23 12.74 -25.91 -19.73
N ALA A 24 11.50 -25.79 -20.20
CA ALA A 24 10.31 -26.32 -19.53
C ALA A 24 10.30 -27.87 -19.56
N PRO A 25 9.76 -28.55 -18.55
CA PRO A 25 9.52 -29.99 -18.64
C PRO A 25 8.26 -30.28 -19.47
N THR A 26 8.47 -30.91 -20.62
CA THR A 26 7.45 -31.53 -21.48
C THR A 26 6.95 -32.84 -20.85
N ALA A 27 5.64 -33.05 -20.96
CA ALA A 27 4.90 -34.23 -20.54
C ALA A 27 5.41 -35.54 -21.17
N THR A 28 5.38 -36.62 -20.39
CA THR A 28 5.57 -37.99 -20.86
C THR A 28 4.21 -38.63 -21.18
N PRO A 29 3.99 -39.17 -22.39
CA PRO A 29 2.85 -40.01 -22.71
C PRO A 29 3.22 -41.50 -22.60
N ASN A 30 2.29 -42.37 -22.20
CA ASN A 30 2.30 -43.78 -22.57
C ASN A 30 0.91 -44.42 -22.36
N PRO A 31 0.60 -45.59 -22.97
CA PRO A 31 -0.26 -45.65 -24.14
C PRO A 31 -1.53 -46.51 -23.94
N THR A 32 -2.54 -46.24 -24.77
CA THR A 32 -3.76 -47.06 -24.89
C THR A 32 -3.49 -48.30 -25.75
N GLN A 33 -3.90 -49.49 -25.31
CA GLN A 33 -4.51 -50.49 -26.21
C GLN A 33 -5.54 -51.40 -25.48
N PRO A 34 -6.59 -51.86 -26.19
CA PRO A 34 -7.82 -52.45 -25.62
C PRO A 34 -7.88 -53.99 -25.73
N VAL A 35 -8.93 -54.62 -25.17
CA VAL A 35 -9.82 -55.62 -25.83
C VAL A 35 -10.79 -56.32 -24.84
N ALA A 36 -12.08 -56.29 -25.22
CA ALA A 36 -13.24 -57.21 -25.08
C ALA A 36 -13.72 -57.87 -23.76
N THR A 37 -14.92 -57.43 -23.35
CA THR A 37 -16.21 -58.15 -23.15
C THR A 37 -16.28 -59.62 -22.73
N ALA A 38 -16.97 -59.90 -21.61
CA ALA A 38 -17.97 -60.99 -21.46
C ALA A 38 -18.89 -60.80 -20.22
N THR A 39 -20.15 -60.46 -20.51
CA THR A 39 -21.46 -60.90 -19.95
C THR A 39 -21.57 -61.56 -18.56
N ALA A 40 -22.40 -61.01 -17.66
CA ALA A 40 -23.69 -61.59 -17.21
C ALA A 40 -24.19 -60.98 -15.87
N ALA A 41 -25.51 -60.93 -15.74
CA ALA A 41 -26.32 -60.16 -14.80
C ALA A 41 -26.36 -60.68 -13.34
N ALA A 42 -26.55 -59.76 -12.40
CA ALA A 42 -27.50 -59.86 -11.28
C ALA A 42 -27.58 -58.52 -10.50
N SER A 43 -28.73 -57.84 -10.55
CA SER A 43 -29.23 -57.02 -9.43
C SER A 43 -30.03 -57.96 -8.51
N PRO A 44 -30.10 -57.77 -7.17
CA PRO A 44 -30.49 -56.51 -6.52
C PRO A 44 -29.84 -56.21 -5.15
N THR A 45 -30.04 -54.97 -4.65
CA THR A 45 -30.44 -54.60 -3.25
C THR A 45 -29.78 -53.27 -2.83
N GLU A 46 -30.64 -52.33 -2.40
CA GLU A 46 -30.33 -51.03 -1.79
C GLU A 46 -29.40 -51.12 -0.57
N ALA A 47 -28.49 -50.15 -0.49
CA ALA A 47 -28.12 -49.51 0.78
C ALA A 47 -27.72 -48.06 0.47
N GLY A 48 -28.54 -47.11 0.96
CA GLY A 48 -28.36 -45.69 0.72
C GLY A 48 -27.06 -45.14 1.32
N THR A 49 -26.26 -44.48 0.48
CA THR A 49 -25.08 -43.72 0.89
C THR A 49 -25.52 -42.40 1.54
N PRO A 50 -25.02 -42.03 2.74
CA PRO A 50 -25.41 -40.80 3.40
C PRO A 50 -24.91 -39.59 2.61
N THR A 51 -25.80 -38.62 2.43
CA THR A 51 -25.50 -37.32 1.85
C THR A 51 -24.38 -36.66 2.66
N GLY A 52 -23.19 -36.54 2.05
CA GLY A 52 -22.08 -35.80 2.63
C GLY A 52 -22.51 -34.35 2.84
N VAL A 53 -22.77 -33.99 4.09
CA VAL A 53 -22.93 -32.60 4.50
C VAL A 53 -21.57 -31.95 4.28
N SER A 54 -21.47 -31.11 3.24
CA SER A 54 -20.32 -30.22 3.04
C SER A 54 -20.26 -29.27 4.23
N THR A 55 -19.43 -29.61 5.21
CA THR A 55 -19.10 -28.69 6.31
C THR A 55 -18.44 -27.48 5.67
N PRO A 56 -18.99 -26.25 5.79
CA PRO A 56 -18.30 -25.08 5.28
C PRO A 56 -17.00 -24.93 6.07
N THR A 57 -15.87 -25.13 5.42
CA THR A 57 -14.57 -24.77 5.97
C THR A 57 -14.58 -23.26 6.16
N ALA A 58 -14.81 -22.81 7.39
CA ALA A 58 -14.65 -21.41 7.75
C ALA A 58 -13.23 -21.02 7.37
N SER A 59 -13.11 -20.18 6.34
CA SER A 59 -11.84 -19.58 6.00
C SER A 59 -11.49 -18.70 7.19
N VAL A 60 -10.45 -19.06 7.95
CA VAL A 60 -9.93 -18.22 9.02
C VAL A 60 -9.43 -16.95 8.35
N GLY A 61 -10.29 -15.93 8.31
CA GLY A 61 -9.96 -14.62 7.79
C GLY A 61 -8.72 -14.12 8.51
N ARG A 62 -7.71 -13.66 7.76
CA ARG A 62 -6.51 -13.07 8.36
C ARG A 62 -6.95 -11.86 9.19
N ILE A 63 -6.65 -11.89 10.49
CA ILE A 63 -6.83 -10.72 11.35
C ILE A 63 -5.74 -9.72 10.95
N VAL A 64 -6.14 -8.58 10.37
CA VAL A 64 -5.20 -7.52 9.98
C VAL A 64 -5.20 -6.44 11.06
N LEU A 65 -4.11 -6.33 11.81
CA LEU A 65 -3.95 -5.33 12.87
C LEU A 65 -3.38 -4.03 12.31
N LYS A 66 -4.17 -3.35 11.46
CA LYS A 66 -3.83 -2.03 10.90
C LYS A 66 -5.09 -1.16 10.77
N PRO A 67 -4.97 0.17 10.79
CA PRO A 67 -6.07 1.07 10.49
C PRO A 67 -6.57 0.92 9.03
N PRO A 68 -7.75 1.46 8.71
CA PRO A 68 -8.29 1.41 7.35
C PRO A 68 -7.34 2.04 6.35
N ASP A 69 -7.34 1.57 5.10
CA ASP A 69 -6.59 2.24 4.04
C ASP A 69 -7.29 3.56 3.69
N LEU A 70 -6.50 4.60 3.42
CA LEU A 70 -7.00 5.90 2.99
C LEU A 70 -6.63 6.09 1.52
N THR A 71 -7.61 6.46 0.70
CA THR A 71 -7.41 6.69 -0.72
C THR A 71 -7.89 8.09 -1.11
N VAL A 72 -7.12 8.77 -1.95
CA VAL A 72 -7.48 10.07 -2.53
C VAL A 72 -7.89 9.89 -4.00
N ARG A 73 -8.96 10.58 -4.39
CA ARG A 73 -9.44 10.69 -5.77
C ARG A 73 -9.35 12.14 -6.25
N SER A 74 -8.76 12.30 -7.42
CA SER A 74 -8.62 13.53 -8.21
C SER A 74 -9.31 13.35 -9.56
N GLU A 75 -9.39 14.41 -10.37
CA GLU A 75 -9.77 14.34 -11.77
C GLU A 75 -8.82 13.45 -12.59
N ALA A 76 -7.53 13.39 -12.21
CA ALA A 76 -6.49 12.68 -12.94
C ALA A 76 -6.40 11.18 -12.56
N GLY A 77 -6.96 10.77 -11.42
CA GLY A 77 -6.91 9.40 -10.95
C GLY A 77 -7.00 9.23 -9.43
N GLU A 78 -6.64 8.03 -8.98
CA GLU A 78 -6.76 7.58 -7.59
C GLU A 78 -5.39 7.12 -7.06
N GLN A 79 -5.09 7.44 -5.81
CA GLN A 79 -3.85 7.03 -5.12
C GLN A 79 -4.19 6.57 -3.71
N THR A 80 -3.80 5.37 -3.33
CA THR A 80 -3.86 4.91 -1.93
C THR A 80 -2.65 5.44 -1.17
N ALA A 81 -2.87 5.91 0.06
CA ALA A 81 -1.83 6.49 0.88
C ALA A 81 -0.79 5.45 1.34
N THR A 82 0.42 5.93 1.60
CA THR A 82 1.35 5.21 2.47
C THR A 82 0.92 5.39 3.92
N LEU A 83 0.68 4.28 4.62
CA LEU A 83 0.39 4.27 6.05
C LEU A 83 1.67 4.48 6.86
N GLY A 84 1.62 5.45 7.77
CA GLY A 84 2.70 5.82 8.66
C GLY A 84 2.50 5.38 10.10
N PRO A 85 2.96 6.18 11.08
CA PRO A 85 2.73 5.89 12.49
C PRO A 85 1.24 5.75 12.80
N PHE A 86 0.90 4.77 13.63
CA PHE A 86 -0.48 4.57 14.06
C PHE A 86 -0.55 3.90 15.43
N PHE A 87 -1.70 4.07 16.09
CA PHE A 87 -2.18 3.22 17.17
C PHE A 87 -3.60 2.77 16.78
N TRP A 88 -3.84 1.47 16.68
CA TRP A 88 -5.11 0.92 16.20
C TRP A 88 -5.63 -0.19 17.10
N VAL A 89 -6.95 -0.26 17.29
CA VAL A 89 -7.63 -1.24 18.14
C VAL A 89 -8.70 -1.95 17.33
N LEU A 90 -8.63 -3.28 17.30
CA LEU A 90 -9.64 -4.14 16.70
C LEU A 90 -10.83 -4.37 17.64
N ASP A 91 -11.96 -4.77 17.08
CA ASP A 91 -13.18 -5.10 17.83
C ASP A 91 -13.00 -6.29 18.78
N SER A 92 -11.95 -7.09 18.59
CA SER A 92 -11.50 -8.16 19.48
C SER A 92 -10.78 -7.65 20.74
N GLY A 93 -10.36 -6.38 20.77
CA GLY A 93 -9.56 -5.78 21.85
C GLY A 93 -8.05 -5.88 21.64
N PHE A 94 -7.59 -6.52 20.56
CA PHE A 94 -6.18 -6.47 20.18
C PHE A 94 -5.83 -5.06 19.66
N ALA A 95 -4.68 -4.56 20.08
CA ALA A 95 -4.17 -3.27 19.66
C ALA A 95 -2.76 -3.38 19.08
N GLY A 96 -2.49 -2.58 18.05
CA GLY A 96 -1.18 -2.48 17.39
C GLY A 96 -0.70 -1.04 17.38
N GLU A 97 0.60 -0.85 17.54
CA GLU A 97 1.25 0.45 17.46
C GLU A 97 2.45 0.34 16.54
N THR A 98 2.61 1.34 15.67
CA THR A 98 3.75 1.46 14.77
C THR A 98 4.32 2.86 14.85
N SER A 99 5.63 2.95 14.81
CA SER A 99 6.38 4.19 14.55
C SER A 99 7.06 4.09 13.19
N ALA A 100 7.10 5.19 12.44
CA ALA A 100 7.85 5.29 11.20
C ALA A 100 8.59 6.64 11.16
N PRO A 101 9.91 6.64 10.88
CA PRO A 101 10.71 7.87 10.81
C PRO A 101 10.40 8.72 9.56
N GLY A 102 9.81 8.10 8.53
CA GLY A 102 9.39 8.72 7.29
C GLY A 102 8.47 7.79 6.51
N LEU A 103 7.97 8.25 5.37
CA LEU A 103 6.98 7.55 4.55
C LEU A 103 7.48 7.42 3.12
N VAL A 104 7.61 6.18 2.64
CA VAL A 104 7.95 5.93 1.23
C VAL A 104 6.79 6.42 0.35
N PRO A 105 7.03 7.06 -0.80
CA PRO A 105 5.96 7.48 -1.68
C PRO A 105 5.09 6.28 -2.11
N PRO A 106 3.77 6.44 -2.19
CA PRO A 106 2.86 5.34 -2.50
C PRO A 106 2.94 4.84 -3.95
N SER A 107 3.62 5.60 -4.83
CA SER A 107 3.77 5.31 -6.25
C SER A 107 5.08 5.87 -6.80
N ASP A 108 5.53 5.34 -7.94
CA ASP A 108 6.74 5.81 -8.64
C ASP A 108 6.62 7.23 -9.20
N ARG A 109 5.39 7.76 -9.28
CA ARG A 109 5.08 9.11 -9.76
C ARG A 109 4.04 9.77 -8.87
N PRO A 110 4.10 11.10 -8.70
CA PRO A 110 3.09 11.85 -7.97
C PRO A 110 1.75 11.85 -8.73
N LEU A 111 0.64 11.88 -7.98
CA LEU A 111 -0.71 12.06 -8.52
C LEU A 111 -0.86 13.51 -9.04
N PRO A 112 -1.18 13.73 -10.32
CA PRO A 112 -1.42 15.08 -10.83
C PRO A 112 -2.67 15.69 -10.20
N VAL A 113 -2.57 16.93 -9.74
CA VAL A 113 -3.69 17.72 -9.18
C VAL A 113 -3.58 19.18 -9.63
N ARG A 114 -4.70 19.90 -9.60
CA ARG A 114 -4.74 21.33 -9.94
C ARG A 114 -5.08 22.19 -8.72
N SER A 115 -4.52 23.39 -8.66
CA SER A 115 -5.02 24.40 -7.72
C SER A 115 -6.51 24.66 -7.97
N GLY A 116 -7.31 24.73 -6.91
CA GLY A 116 -8.77 24.86 -6.96
C GLY A 116 -9.54 23.55 -7.19
N GLU A 117 -8.85 22.43 -7.46
CA GLU A 117 -9.50 21.12 -7.58
C GLU A 117 -9.97 20.62 -6.21
N THR A 118 -11.12 19.94 -6.17
CA THR A 118 -11.59 19.27 -4.94
C THR A 118 -11.21 17.80 -4.94
N LEU A 119 -10.31 17.43 -4.05
CA LEU A 119 -9.91 16.05 -3.80
C LEU A 119 -10.90 15.38 -2.85
N ARG A 120 -11.19 14.11 -3.12
CA ARG A 120 -12.07 13.27 -2.26
C ARG A 120 -11.26 12.18 -1.61
N PHE A 121 -11.33 12.10 -0.29
CA PHE A 121 -10.64 11.10 0.51
C PHE A 121 -11.65 10.10 1.08
N GLY A 122 -11.34 8.81 0.97
CA GLY A 122 -12.20 7.74 1.47
C GLY A 122 -11.42 6.67 2.22
N LEU A 123 -11.95 6.26 3.37
CA LEU A 123 -11.44 5.13 4.14
C LEU A 123 -12.04 3.81 3.62
N SER A 124 -11.27 2.73 3.71
CA SER A 124 -11.71 1.38 3.34
C SER A 124 -12.73 0.75 4.31
N GLU A 125 -13.08 1.44 5.40
CA GLU A 125 -14.04 1.00 6.41
C GLU A 125 -15.05 2.11 6.70
N ASP A 126 -16.27 1.72 7.10
CA ASP A 126 -17.38 2.66 7.32
C ASP A 126 -17.30 3.41 8.67
N ARG A 127 -16.30 3.13 9.52
CA ARG A 127 -16.15 3.79 10.81
C ARG A 127 -15.75 5.25 10.59
N PRO A 128 -16.60 6.23 10.93
CA PRO A 128 -16.29 7.63 10.69
C PRO A 128 -15.16 8.08 11.62
N PRO A 129 -14.20 8.89 11.12
CA PRO A 129 -13.21 9.53 11.96
C PRO A 129 -13.84 10.59 12.86
N GLN A 130 -13.19 10.88 13.98
CA GLN A 130 -13.59 11.97 14.89
C GLN A 130 -12.95 13.29 14.47
N THR A 131 -11.67 13.26 14.07
CA THR A 131 -10.95 14.44 13.58
C THR A 131 -10.05 14.07 12.42
N VAL A 132 -9.87 15.01 11.50
CA VAL A 132 -8.93 14.91 10.39
C VAL A 132 -8.11 16.19 10.36
N LYS A 133 -6.78 16.06 10.32
CA LYS A 133 -5.84 17.15 10.09
C LYS A 133 -5.08 16.88 8.80
N LEU A 134 -5.09 17.84 7.90
CA LEU A 134 -4.40 17.77 6.62
C LEU A 134 -3.34 18.87 6.58
N ALA A 135 -2.11 18.49 6.25
CA ALA A 135 -0.98 19.40 6.11
C ALA A 135 -0.23 19.11 4.81
N VAL A 136 0.18 20.15 4.09
CA VAL A 136 0.86 20.04 2.79
C VAL A 136 2.29 20.53 2.92
N TYR A 137 3.24 19.74 2.42
CA TYR A 137 4.67 20.00 2.49
C TYR A 137 5.26 19.99 1.09
N PRO A 138 6.15 20.94 0.74
CA PRO A 138 6.89 20.87 -0.52
C PRO A 138 7.78 19.62 -0.49
N GLN A 139 7.98 18.99 -1.65
CA GLN A 139 8.95 17.89 -1.75
C GLN A 139 10.36 18.40 -1.43
N GLU A 140 10.69 19.62 -1.86
CA GLU A 140 11.94 20.28 -1.51
C GLU A 140 12.06 20.42 0.02
N GLY A 141 13.19 19.96 0.56
CA GLY A 141 13.44 19.95 2.00
C GLY A 141 12.82 18.78 2.77
N ASN A 142 11.83 18.07 2.22
CA ASN A 142 11.14 16.97 2.90
C ASN A 142 11.29 15.60 2.21
N PHE A 143 12.10 15.49 1.15
CA PHE A 143 12.38 14.22 0.47
C PHE A 143 13.83 13.77 0.71
N GLU A 144 14.00 12.69 1.45
CA GLU A 144 15.31 12.16 1.82
C GLU A 144 15.22 10.71 2.32
N LYS A 145 16.35 10.11 2.71
CA LYS A 145 16.36 8.77 3.31
C LYS A 145 15.53 8.72 4.57
N ILE A 146 14.57 7.79 4.62
CA ILE A 146 13.67 7.64 5.77
C ILE A 146 14.38 7.08 7.02
N ALA A 147 15.57 6.51 6.87
CA ALA A 147 16.38 6.03 7.98
C ALA A 147 17.86 6.30 7.72
N ALA A 148 18.67 6.28 8.79
CA ALA A 148 20.12 6.49 8.71
C ALA A 148 20.88 5.36 7.98
N ASP A 149 20.23 4.21 7.75
CA ASP A 149 20.83 3.08 7.06
C ASP A 149 21.19 3.44 5.59
N PRO A 150 22.39 3.09 5.08
CA PRO A 150 22.79 3.40 3.72
C PRO A 150 21.84 2.85 2.63
N GLY A 151 21.16 1.74 2.89
CA GLY A 151 20.18 1.12 1.99
C GLY A 151 18.74 1.56 2.20
N ALA A 152 18.48 2.49 3.15
CA ALA A 152 17.13 3.00 3.36
C ALA A 152 16.61 3.72 2.11
N PRO A 153 15.34 3.49 1.72
CA PRO A 153 14.74 4.19 0.60
C PRO A 153 14.58 5.68 0.92
N GLU A 154 14.53 6.49 -0.14
CA GLU A 154 14.10 7.88 -0.02
C GLU A 154 12.59 7.96 0.13
N GLY A 155 12.13 8.96 0.87
CA GLY A 155 10.73 9.20 1.12
C GLY A 155 10.49 10.52 1.81
N PHE A 156 9.24 10.70 2.22
CA PHE A 156 8.77 11.87 2.93
C PHE A 156 9.20 11.83 4.39
N VAL A 157 10.03 12.80 4.79
CA VAL A 157 10.42 13.06 6.17
C VAL A 157 10.08 14.52 6.47
N VAL A 158 9.27 14.77 7.50
CA VAL A 158 8.88 16.13 7.88
C VAL A 158 10.08 16.86 8.48
N LYS A 159 10.54 17.90 7.79
CA LYS A 159 11.70 18.73 8.17
C LYS A 159 11.45 20.22 8.11
N THR A 160 10.41 20.63 7.40
CA THR A 160 10.00 22.03 7.29
C THR A 160 8.62 22.20 7.92
N ASP A 161 8.22 23.44 8.14
CA ASP A 161 6.83 23.76 8.36
C ASP A 161 6.02 23.46 7.08
N PRO A 162 4.73 23.09 7.20
CA PRO A 162 3.85 22.94 6.05
C PRO A 162 3.54 24.29 5.42
N VAL A 163 3.31 24.27 4.10
CA VAL A 163 2.86 25.46 3.35
C VAL A 163 1.39 25.77 3.62
N THR A 164 0.60 24.77 4.03
CA THR A 164 -0.78 24.94 4.46
C THR A 164 -1.19 23.81 5.40
N GLU A 165 -2.06 24.13 6.35
CA GLU A 165 -2.72 23.19 7.24
C GLU A 165 -4.22 23.49 7.31
N THR A 166 -5.03 22.45 7.46
CA THR A 166 -6.47 22.57 7.61
C THR A 166 -7.07 21.37 8.34
N GLU A 167 -8.29 21.54 8.84
CA GLU A 167 -9.10 20.49 9.43
C GLU A 167 -10.35 20.28 8.56
N PRO A 168 -10.31 19.36 7.57
CA PRO A 168 -11.44 19.11 6.69
C PRO A 168 -12.64 18.58 7.46
N THR A 169 -13.83 18.98 7.02
CA THR A 169 -15.09 18.44 7.55
C THR A 169 -15.23 16.97 7.17
N VAL A 170 -15.49 16.12 8.17
CA VAL A 170 -15.75 14.68 7.99
C VAL A 170 -17.13 14.46 7.39
N GLU A 171 -17.21 13.61 6.38
CA GLU A 171 -18.43 13.21 5.66
C GLU A 171 -18.50 11.68 5.61
N GLY A 172 -19.18 11.07 6.58
CA GLY A 172 -19.23 9.60 6.70
C GLY A 172 -17.83 9.02 6.98
N SER A 173 -17.38 8.06 6.16
CA SER A 173 -16.04 7.46 6.22
C SER A 173 -14.99 8.21 5.39
N GLY A 174 -15.26 9.45 5.01
CA GLY A 174 -14.38 10.24 4.17
C GLY A 174 -14.40 11.72 4.52
N PHE A 175 -13.72 12.50 3.68
CA PHE A 175 -13.71 13.96 3.72
C PHE A 175 -13.31 14.51 2.35
N SER A 176 -13.60 15.77 2.10
CA SER A 176 -13.20 16.46 0.87
C SER A 176 -12.32 17.66 1.21
N TRP A 177 -11.39 17.99 0.33
CA TRP A 177 -10.52 19.16 0.47
C TRP A 177 -10.23 19.79 -0.88
N THR A 178 -10.36 21.12 -0.96
CA THR A 178 -10.01 21.89 -2.16
C THR A 178 -8.55 22.30 -2.09
N VAL A 179 -7.78 21.95 -3.11
CA VAL A 179 -6.36 22.32 -3.22
C VAL A 179 -6.27 23.85 -3.27
N PRO A 180 -5.56 24.52 -2.34
CA PRO A 180 -5.41 25.97 -2.39
C PRO A 180 -4.50 26.38 -3.55
N GLU A 181 -4.40 27.68 -3.80
CA GLU A 181 -3.41 28.20 -4.73
C GLU A 181 -1.99 27.91 -4.20
N LEU A 182 -1.28 27.03 -4.89
CA LEU A 182 0.10 26.65 -4.57
C LEU A 182 0.98 26.84 -5.81
N PRO A 183 2.27 27.20 -5.66
CA PRO A 183 3.21 27.15 -6.76
C PRO A 183 3.25 25.77 -7.40
N ALA A 184 3.30 25.71 -8.73
CA ALA A 184 3.41 24.44 -9.46
C ALA A 184 4.66 23.67 -9.00
N GLY A 185 4.50 22.39 -8.71
CA GLY A 185 5.57 21.59 -8.13
C GLY A 185 5.07 20.34 -7.41
N PRO A 186 6.00 19.46 -6.99
CA PRO A 186 5.67 18.28 -6.22
C PRO A 186 5.53 18.58 -4.72
N TYR A 187 4.51 17.96 -4.11
CA TYR A 187 4.19 18.10 -2.69
C TYR A 187 3.84 16.76 -2.05
N PHE A 188 4.02 16.67 -0.74
CA PHE A 188 3.44 15.63 0.09
C PHE A 188 2.22 16.16 0.82
N ILE A 189 1.14 15.38 0.84
CA ILE A 189 -0.02 15.65 1.69
C ILE A 189 0.04 14.67 2.84
N ARG A 190 0.20 15.19 4.07
CA ARG A 190 0.13 14.42 5.31
C ARG A 190 -1.28 14.53 5.86
N VAL A 191 -1.91 13.39 6.15
CA VAL A 191 -3.22 13.34 6.80
C VAL A 191 -3.08 12.61 8.12
N GLU A 192 -3.49 13.23 9.21
CA GLU A 192 -3.60 12.60 10.52
C GLU A 192 -5.07 12.46 10.89
N ILE A 193 -5.47 11.24 11.20
CA ILE A 193 -6.85 10.88 11.50
C ILE A 193 -6.90 10.30 12.90
N GLU A 194 -7.84 10.77 13.71
CA GLU A 194 -8.20 10.16 14.99
C GLU A 194 -9.63 9.62 14.93
N TRP A 195 -9.85 8.47 15.57
CA TRP A 195 -11.16 7.85 15.70
C TRP A 195 -11.63 7.88 17.15
N PRO A 196 -12.94 7.74 17.40
CA PRO A 196 -13.47 7.63 18.75
C PRO A 196 -12.78 6.51 19.56
N GLN A 197 -12.74 6.69 20.87
CA GLN A 197 -12.19 5.71 21.78
C GLN A 197 -12.88 4.35 21.60
N HIS A 198 -12.08 3.30 21.37
CA HIS A 198 -12.62 1.95 21.25
C HIS A 198 -12.97 1.39 22.64
N PRO A 199 -14.17 0.83 22.88
CA PRO A 199 -14.59 0.35 24.20
C PRO A 199 -13.70 -0.75 24.78
N LYS A 200 -13.05 -1.53 23.91
CA LYS A 200 -12.11 -2.61 24.30
C LYS A 200 -10.65 -2.20 24.15
N ASN A 201 -10.35 -0.90 24.13
CA ASN A 201 -8.99 -0.42 24.03
C ASN A 201 -8.17 -0.84 25.27
N PRO A 202 -7.10 -1.64 25.12
CA PRO A 202 -6.25 -2.03 26.25
C PRO A 202 -5.38 -0.87 26.77
N ARG A 203 -5.34 0.27 26.07
CA ARG A 203 -4.60 1.49 26.40
C ARG A 203 -5.53 2.69 26.47
N PRO A 204 -6.23 2.91 27.60
CA PRO A 204 -7.20 4.00 27.73
C PRO A 204 -6.55 5.39 27.65
N ASP A 205 -5.23 5.47 27.81
CA ASP A 205 -4.41 6.67 27.64
C ASP A 205 -4.17 7.07 26.17
N LYS A 206 -4.50 6.19 25.22
CA LYS A 206 -4.29 6.43 23.78
C LYS A 206 -5.61 6.37 23.02
N VAL A 207 -5.78 7.30 22.09
CA VAL A 207 -6.89 7.31 21.13
C VAL A 207 -6.43 6.62 19.84
N PRO A 208 -7.27 5.79 19.19
CA PRO A 208 -6.95 5.22 17.89
C PRO A 208 -6.67 6.33 16.86
N ARG A 209 -5.50 6.26 16.23
CA ARG A 209 -5.01 7.28 15.30
C ARG A 209 -4.12 6.69 14.23
N ALA A 210 -4.06 7.33 13.07
CA ALA A 210 -3.18 6.95 11.98
C ALA A 210 -2.72 8.17 11.19
N VAL A 211 -1.48 8.11 10.70
CA VAL A 211 -0.90 9.10 9.81
C VAL A 211 -0.77 8.48 8.42
N TYR A 212 -1.15 9.22 7.40
CA TYR A 212 -1.12 8.85 6.00
C TYR A 212 -0.34 9.89 5.19
N ALA A 213 0.31 9.46 4.11
CA ALA A 213 0.91 10.37 3.15
C ALA A 213 0.55 10.03 1.71
N PHE A 214 0.36 11.10 0.94
CA PHE A 214 0.21 11.10 -0.51
C PHE A 214 1.34 11.89 -1.14
N TRP A 215 1.65 11.59 -2.40
CA TRP A 215 2.61 12.36 -3.20
C TRP A 215 1.88 12.89 -4.43
N VAL A 216 1.83 14.21 -4.55
CA VAL A 216 1.05 14.91 -5.59
C VAL A 216 1.92 15.89 -6.38
N GLN A 217 1.50 16.15 -7.61
CA GLN A 217 2.12 17.14 -8.51
C GLN A 217 1.08 18.20 -8.78
N VAL A 218 1.28 19.40 -8.21
CA VAL A 218 0.40 20.55 -8.43
C VAL A 218 0.78 21.21 -9.76
N SER A 219 -0.24 21.56 -10.54
CA SER A 219 -0.16 22.31 -11.80
C SER A 219 -1.12 23.50 -11.82
#